data_AF-A0A933E5V4-F1
#
_entry.id   AF-A0A933E5V4-F1
#
_cell.length_a   1.000
_cell.length_b   1.000
_cell.length_c   1.000
_cell.angle_alpha   90.00
_cell.angle_beta   90.00
_cell.angle_gamma   90.00
#
_symmetry.space_group_name_H-M   'P 1'
#
loop_
_entity.id
_entity.type
_entity.pdbx_description
1 polymer ?
#
loop_
_entity_poly.entity_id
_entity_poly.type
_entity_poly.pdbx_seq_one_letter_code
_entity_poly.pdbx_strand_id
1 'polypeptide(L)'
;MAIEPLRTTISGREVKPVYGPEDLPKEIAEGLGAPGGFPYTRGIHAGMYRTQTWTMRQFAGFGTARQTNERFKYLLSHGQTGLSTAFDFPTLLGYDSDHPRARGEVGRCGVAIDSLADMEELFRGIPLEKVSTSMTINAPAAILMLLYELVGEEQGVPSEKLRGTVQN
;
A
#
# COMPACT_ATOMS: atom_id res chain seq x y z
N MET A 1 -4.07 25.04 37.92
CA MET A 1 -3.34 25.52 36.74
C MET A 1 -4.21 25.23 35.54
N ALA A 2 -4.84 26.25 34.94
CA ALA A 2 -5.72 26.05 33.80
C ALA A 2 -4.85 25.75 32.57
N ILE A 3 -5.10 24.63 31.90
CA ILE A 3 -4.43 24.30 30.65
C ILE A 3 -5.00 25.25 29.59
N GLU A 4 -4.18 26.14 29.03
CA GLU A 4 -4.61 26.92 27.87
C GLU A 4 -4.94 25.96 26.71
N PRO A 5 -6.12 26.10 26.07
CA PRO A 5 -6.47 25.23 24.97
C PRO A 5 -5.49 25.45 23.82
N LEU A 6 -4.99 24.34 23.25
CA LEU A 6 -4.13 24.37 22.07
C LEU A 6 -4.82 25.13 20.94
N ARG A 7 -4.25 26.29 20.56
CA ARG A 7 -4.71 27.15 19.46
C ARG A 7 -3.99 26.85 18.15
N THR A 8 -3.22 25.77 18.09
CA THR A 8 -2.45 25.38 16.91
C THR A 8 -2.83 23.97 16.48
N THR A 9 -2.71 23.72 15.18
CA THR A 9 -2.69 22.37 14.62
C THR A 9 -1.43 21.62 15.10
N ILE A 10 -1.41 20.29 14.94
CA ILE A 10 -0.24 19.45 15.24
C ILE A 10 1.02 19.91 14.48
N SER A 11 0.86 20.52 13.29
CA SER A 11 1.96 21.07 12.50
C SER A 11 2.34 22.51 12.87
N GLY A 12 1.79 23.06 13.96
CA GLY A 12 2.16 24.37 14.51
C GLY A 12 1.44 25.56 13.87
N ARG A 13 0.46 25.35 12.98
CA ARG A 13 -0.33 26.45 12.41
C ARG A 13 -1.40 26.94 13.38
N GLU A 14 -1.44 28.24 13.64
CA GLU A 14 -2.51 28.85 14.44
C GLU A 14 -3.89 28.61 13.80
N VAL A 15 -4.88 28.33 14.66
CA VAL A 15 -6.26 28.07 14.31
C VAL A 15 -7.13 29.16 14.91
N LYS A 16 -7.80 29.93 14.05
CA LYS A 16 -8.77 30.93 14.48
C LYS A 16 -10.02 30.24 15.07
N PRO A 17 -10.72 30.85 16.03
CA PRO A 17 -11.96 30.27 16.56
C PRO A 17 -13.06 30.10 15.51
N VAL A 18 -13.10 30.97 14.49
CA VAL A 18 -14.04 30.96 13.37
C VAL A 18 -13.31 31.44 12.12
N TYR A 19 -13.65 30.89 10.96
CA TYR A 19 -13.15 31.32 9.64
C TYR A 19 -14.30 31.87 8.79
N GLY A 20 -14.10 33.05 8.19
CA GLY A 20 -15.03 33.73 7.29
C GLY A 20 -14.50 33.83 5.85
N PRO A 21 -15.30 34.37 4.91
CA PRO A 21 -14.88 34.58 3.52
C PRO A 21 -13.58 35.37 3.36
N GLU A 22 -13.28 36.28 4.29
CA GLU A 22 -12.06 37.09 4.35
C GLU A 22 -10.79 36.28 4.67
N ASP A 23 -10.94 35.07 5.22
CA ASP A 23 -9.82 34.20 5.57
C ASP A 23 -9.34 33.33 4.40
N LEU A 24 -10.06 33.31 3.27
CA LEU A 24 -9.65 32.61 2.06
C LEU A 24 -8.66 33.47 1.25
N PRO A 25 -7.39 33.06 1.09
CA PRO A 25 -6.44 33.80 0.26
C PRO A 25 -6.93 33.89 -1.19
N LYS A 26 -6.80 35.07 -1.80
CA LYS A 26 -7.29 35.32 -3.16
C LYS A 26 -6.64 34.41 -4.19
N GLU A 27 -5.36 34.12 -4.01
CA GLU A 27 -4.56 33.25 -4.87
C GLU A 27 -5.10 31.81 -4.86
N ILE A 28 -5.63 31.36 -3.71
CA ILE A 28 -6.27 30.06 -3.60
C ILE A 28 -7.64 30.11 -4.28
N ALA A 29 -8.45 31.14 -4.02
CA ALA A 29 -9.78 31.28 -4.61
C ALA A 29 -9.74 31.27 -6.15
N GLU A 30 -8.73 31.90 -6.74
CA GLU A 30 -8.54 31.99 -8.20
C GLU A 30 -7.74 30.79 -8.76
N GLY A 31 -6.97 30.10 -7.93
CA GLY A 31 -6.00 29.07 -8.34
C GLY A 31 -6.42 27.61 -8.14
N LEU A 32 -7.66 27.30 -7.70
CA LEU A 32 -8.07 25.92 -7.41
C LEU A 32 -8.06 24.99 -8.62
N GLY A 33 -8.24 25.52 -9.83
CA GLY A 33 -8.40 24.75 -11.06
C GLY A 33 -9.62 23.82 -11.09
N ALA A 34 -9.70 22.99 -12.12
CA ALA A 34 -10.71 21.93 -12.29
C ALA A 34 -10.13 20.56 -11.87
N PRO A 35 -10.95 19.60 -11.39
CA PRO A 35 -10.47 18.23 -11.18
C PRO A 35 -9.93 17.64 -12.49
N GLY A 36 -8.83 16.90 -12.43
CA GLY A 36 -8.16 16.32 -13.60
C GLY A 36 -7.27 17.29 -14.39
N GLY A 37 -7.09 18.53 -13.93
CA GLY A 37 -6.14 19.48 -14.52
C GLY A 37 -5.24 20.12 -13.47
N PHE A 38 -4.06 20.58 -13.87
CA PHE A 38 -3.15 21.34 -13.02
C PHE A 38 -3.90 22.54 -12.38
N PRO A 39 -3.72 22.84 -11.08
CA PRO A 39 -2.75 22.27 -10.14
C PRO A 39 -3.23 21.03 -9.36
N TYR A 40 -4.30 20.36 -9.82
CA TYR A 40 -4.87 19.15 -9.22
C TYR A 40 -5.38 19.29 -7.78
N THR A 41 -5.53 20.52 -7.28
CA THR A 41 -6.06 20.80 -5.92
C THR A 41 -7.42 20.14 -5.68
N ARG A 42 -8.23 20.00 -6.74
CA ARG A 42 -9.56 19.38 -6.68
C ARG A 42 -9.58 17.89 -7.07
N GLY A 43 -8.42 17.27 -7.29
CA GLY A 43 -8.26 15.86 -7.63
C GLY A 43 -7.54 15.63 -8.95
N ILE A 44 -6.85 14.48 -9.06
CA ILE A 44 -6.03 14.09 -10.22
C ILE A 44 -6.85 13.57 -11.41
N HIS A 45 -8.14 13.26 -11.22
CA HIS A 45 -9.03 12.75 -12.26
C HIS A 45 -10.29 13.63 -12.35
N ALA A 46 -10.81 13.88 -13.55
CA ALA A 46 -11.97 14.75 -13.73
C ALA A 46 -13.25 14.19 -13.06
N GLY A 47 -13.46 12.88 -13.15
CA GLY A 47 -14.65 12.21 -12.61
C GLY A 47 -14.51 11.70 -11.16
N MET A 48 -13.29 11.65 -10.62
CA MET A 48 -12.95 11.12 -9.28
C MET A 48 -13.82 9.90 -8.92
N TYR A 49 -14.41 9.91 -7.72
CA TYR A 49 -15.17 8.81 -7.15
C TYR A 49 -16.56 8.61 -7.76
N ARG A 50 -16.98 9.47 -8.70
CA ARG A 50 -18.19 9.24 -9.51
C ARG A 50 -17.90 8.32 -10.70
N THR A 51 -16.64 8.22 -11.13
CA THR A 51 -16.21 7.31 -12.19
C THR A 51 -15.62 6.03 -11.62
N GLN A 52 -14.75 6.15 -10.60
CA GLN A 52 -14.13 5.00 -9.95
C GLN A 52 -13.85 5.33 -8.49
N THR A 53 -14.33 4.49 -7.56
CA THR A 53 -14.01 4.62 -6.14
C THR A 53 -12.52 4.38 -5.90
N TRP A 54 -11.98 4.88 -4.78
CA TRP A 54 -10.62 4.53 -4.37
C TRP A 54 -10.47 3.01 -4.21
N THR A 55 -9.25 2.51 -4.41
CA THR A 55 -8.94 1.10 -4.16
C THR A 55 -9.03 0.83 -2.66
N MET A 56 -9.88 -0.10 -2.27
CA MET A 56 -9.89 -0.62 -0.90
C MET A 56 -8.74 -1.63 -0.82
N ARG A 57 -7.67 -1.26 -0.11
CA ARG A 57 -6.42 -2.04 -0.06
C ARG A 57 -5.98 -2.20 1.39
N GLN A 58 -6.41 -3.29 2.02
CA GLN A 58 -5.96 -3.62 3.37
C GLN A 58 -4.55 -4.20 3.33
N PHE A 59 -3.74 -3.73 4.28
CA PHE A 59 -2.41 -4.25 4.56
C PHE A 59 -2.54 -5.56 5.32
N ALA A 60 -1.95 -6.64 4.80
CA ALA A 60 -2.02 -7.97 5.40
C ALA A 60 -0.75 -8.79 5.13
N GLY A 61 -0.36 -9.56 6.14
CA GLY A 61 0.75 -10.49 6.10
C GLY A 61 1.04 -10.96 7.51
N PHE A 62 1.10 -12.27 7.72
CA PHE A 62 1.52 -12.88 8.98
C PHE A 62 1.85 -14.36 8.76
N GLY A 63 2.80 -14.88 9.53
CA GLY A 63 3.18 -16.28 9.49
C GLY A 63 3.73 -16.69 8.12
N THR A 64 3.24 -17.82 7.65
CA THR A 64 3.67 -18.44 6.38
C THR A 64 2.95 -17.85 5.16
N ALA A 65 3.53 -18.03 3.98
CA ALA A 65 2.92 -17.67 2.70
C ALA A 65 1.49 -18.22 2.54
N ARG A 66 1.26 -19.48 2.92
CA ARG A 66 -0.07 -20.13 2.88
C ARG A 66 -1.10 -19.42 3.78
N GLN A 67 -0.73 -19.08 5.00
CA GLN A 67 -1.64 -18.37 5.94
C GLN A 67 -1.99 -16.97 5.42
N THR A 68 -1.01 -16.28 4.83
CA THR A 68 -1.24 -14.98 4.22
C THR A 68 -2.09 -15.09 2.94
N ASN A 69 -1.89 -16.14 2.12
CA ASN A 69 -2.73 -16.43 0.96
C ASN A 69 -4.20 -16.66 1.34
N GLU A 70 -4.46 -17.45 2.38
CA GLU A 70 -5.80 -17.67 2.93
C GLU A 70 -6.43 -16.33 3.36
N ARG A 71 -5.64 -15.46 4.00
CA ARG A 71 -6.08 -14.10 4.37
C ARG A 71 -6.37 -13.23 3.15
N PHE A 72 -5.54 -13.27 2.10
CA PHE A 72 -5.81 -12.54 0.86
C PHE A 72 -7.11 -12.99 0.20
N LYS A 73 -7.35 -14.30 0.10
CA LYS A 73 -8.60 -14.84 -0.45
C LYS A 73 -9.81 -14.43 0.38
N TYR A 74 -9.71 -14.46 1.71
CA TYR A 74 -10.73 -13.93 2.61
C TYR A 74 -11.02 -12.45 2.32
N LEU A 75 -9.98 -11.63 2.20
CA LEU A 75 -10.15 -10.20 1.97
C LEU A 75 -10.80 -9.91 0.61
N LEU A 76 -10.36 -10.58 -0.45
CA LEU A 76 -10.95 -10.48 -1.79
C LEU A 76 -12.43 -10.90 -1.78
N SER A 77 -12.78 -11.98 -1.07
CA SER A 77 -14.19 -12.41 -0.96
C SER A 77 -15.07 -11.44 -0.19
N HIS A 78 -14.48 -10.54 0.61
CA HIS A 78 -15.18 -9.48 1.36
C HIS A 78 -15.08 -8.10 0.69
N GLY A 79 -14.78 -8.05 -0.61
CA GLY A 79 -14.87 -6.83 -1.41
C GLY A 79 -13.58 -5.98 -1.47
N GLN A 80 -12.45 -6.50 -0.99
CA GLN A 80 -11.16 -5.86 -1.21
C GLN A 80 -10.83 -5.82 -2.72
N THR A 81 -10.42 -4.66 -3.23
CA THR A 81 -10.17 -4.44 -4.68
C THR A 81 -8.69 -4.39 -5.06
N GLY A 82 -7.79 -4.47 -4.08
CA GLY A 82 -6.36 -4.67 -4.30
C GLY A 82 -5.67 -5.21 -3.06
N LEU A 83 -4.58 -5.96 -3.20
CA LEU A 83 -3.84 -6.59 -2.10
C LEU A 83 -2.67 -5.73 -1.66
N SER A 84 -2.30 -5.75 -0.37
CA SER A 84 -1.07 -5.14 0.11
C SER A 84 -0.39 -6.08 1.09
N THR A 85 0.85 -6.46 0.77
CA THR A 85 1.63 -7.46 1.47
C THR A 85 2.53 -6.81 2.52
N ALA A 86 2.38 -7.26 3.76
CA ALA A 86 3.30 -6.97 4.86
C ALA A 86 4.34 -8.10 4.98
N PHE A 87 5.63 -7.79 4.91
CA PHE A 87 6.70 -8.78 5.09
C PHE A 87 7.24 -8.76 6.52
N ASP A 88 7.78 -9.90 6.96
CA ASP A 88 8.42 -9.98 8.27
C ASP A 88 9.76 -9.23 8.30
N PHE A 89 10.35 -9.06 9.51
CA PHE A 89 11.63 -8.36 9.63
C PHE A 89 12.78 -9.01 8.86
N PRO A 90 12.98 -10.34 8.91
CA PRO A 90 13.98 -11.02 8.10
C PRO A 90 13.89 -10.67 6.60
N THR A 91 12.73 -10.84 5.99
CA THR A 91 12.50 -10.51 4.57
C THR A 91 12.70 -9.01 4.33
N LEU A 92 12.24 -8.12 5.22
CA LEU A 92 12.46 -6.67 5.08
C LEU A 92 13.94 -6.27 5.09
N LEU A 93 14.78 -7.04 5.80
CA LEU A 93 16.22 -6.81 5.94
C LEU A 93 17.07 -7.62 4.96
N GLY A 94 16.46 -8.49 4.15
CA GLY A 94 17.16 -9.36 3.19
C GLY A 94 17.88 -10.54 3.83
N TYR A 95 17.33 -11.09 4.93
CA TYR A 95 17.78 -12.33 5.54
C TYR A 95 16.80 -13.46 5.26
N ASP A 96 17.33 -14.64 4.93
CA ASP A 96 16.56 -15.87 4.93
C ASP A 96 16.14 -16.25 6.35
N SER A 97 15.04 -17.00 6.49
CA SER A 97 14.45 -17.40 7.76
C SER A 97 15.37 -18.21 8.68
N ASP A 98 16.38 -18.91 8.14
CA ASP A 98 17.35 -19.69 8.91
C ASP A 98 18.58 -18.88 9.36
N HIS A 99 18.69 -17.63 8.91
CA HIS A 99 19.80 -16.77 9.29
C HIS A 99 19.81 -16.52 10.81
N PRO A 100 20.97 -16.55 11.50
CA PRO A 100 21.02 -16.39 12.97
C PRO A 100 20.37 -15.11 13.50
N ARG A 101 20.34 -14.03 12.70
CA ARG A 101 19.68 -12.75 13.06
C ARG A 101 18.15 -12.76 12.86
N ALA A 102 17.61 -13.73 12.13
CA ALA A 102 16.17 -13.86 11.90
C ALA A 102 15.42 -14.52 13.07
N ARG A 103 16.16 -15.21 13.96
CA ARG A 103 15.59 -15.98 15.06
C ARG A 103 14.65 -15.14 15.93
N GLY A 104 13.38 -15.56 15.99
CA GLY A 104 12.34 -14.92 16.82
C GLY A 104 11.49 -13.88 16.08
N GLU A 105 11.84 -13.55 14.83
CA GLU A 105 11.15 -12.56 14.01
C GLU A 105 10.46 -13.15 12.76
N VAL A 106 10.83 -14.38 12.38
CA VAL A 106 10.24 -15.09 11.21
C VAL A 106 8.72 -15.17 11.33
N GLY A 107 8.02 -14.62 10.34
CA GLY A 107 6.56 -14.63 10.24
C GLY A 107 5.83 -13.83 11.33
N ARG A 108 6.52 -13.03 12.15
CA ARG A 108 5.92 -12.40 13.34
C ARG A 108 5.13 -11.14 13.02
N CYS A 109 5.74 -10.23 12.26
CA CYS A 109 5.18 -8.93 11.90
C CYS A 109 4.67 -8.86 10.45
N GLY A 110 4.81 -9.95 9.71
CA GLY A 110 4.47 -10.05 8.29
C GLY A 110 4.65 -11.48 7.80
N VAL A 111 4.49 -11.68 6.50
CA VAL A 111 4.76 -12.96 5.86
C VAL A 111 6.27 -13.16 5.66
N ALA A 112 6.76 -14.36 5.95
CA ALA A 112 8.13 -14.77 5.62
C ALA A 112 8.20 -15.18 4.14
N ILE A 113 9.16 -14.62 3.40
CA ILE A 113 9.47 -14.98 2.01
C ILE A 113 10.99 -15.10 1.89
N ASP A 114 11.45 -16.32 1.61
CA ASP A 114 12.87 -16.63 1.41
C ASP A 114 13.15 -16.94 -0.08
N SER A 115 12.14 -17.43 -0.80
CA SER A 115 12.31 -18.00 -2.13
C SER A 115 11.13 -17.77 -3.08
N LEU A 116 11.30 -18.17 -4.34
CA LEU A 116 10.20 -18.21 -5.32
C LEU A 116 9.05 -19.09 -4.84
N ALA A 117 9.33 -20.24 -4.21
CA ALA A 117 8.30 -21.17 -3.74
C ALA A 117 7.36 -20.52 -2.71
N ASP A 118 7.88 -19.63 -1.86
CA ASP A 118 7.05 -18.88 -0.92
C ASP A 118 6.19 -17.84 -1.62
N MET A 119 6.72 -17.18 -2.66
CA MET A 119 5.98 -16.22 -3.47
C MET A 119 4.86 -16.89 -4.29
N GLU A 120 5.14 -18.07 -4.85
CA GLU A 120 4.16 -18.92 -5.53
C GLU A 120 3.02 -19.30 -4.57
N GLU A 121 3.36 -19.75 -3.37
CA GLU A 121 2.37 -20.10 -2.33
C GLU A 121 1.56 -18.87 -1.91
N LEU A 122 2.21 -17.71 -1.73
CA LEU A 122 1.57 -16.46 -1.33
C LEU A 122 0.47 -16.05 -2.32
N PHE A 123 0.69 -16.23 -3.62
CA PHE A 123 -0.25 -15.85 -4.68
C PHE A 123 -1.01 -17.03 -5.31
N ARG A 124 -0.87 -18.25 -4.77
CA ARG A 124 -1.53 -19.45 -5.29
C ARG A 124 -3.04 -19.25 -5.44
N GLY A 125 -3.53 -19.36 -6.67
CA GLY A 125 -4.95 -19.20 -7.00
C GLY A 125 -5.47 -17.77 -6.94
N ILE A 126 -4.60 -16.76 -6.91
CA ILE A 126 -4.96 -15.34 -7.05
C ILE A 126 -4.55 -14.91 -8.47
N PRO A 127 -5.50 -14.51 -9.34
CA PRO A 127 -5.20 -14.16 -10.72
C PRO A 127 -4.54 -12.77 -10.80
N LEU A 128 -3.22 -12.74 -10.99
CA LEU A 128 -2.43 -11.49 -10.95
C LEU A 128 -2.78 -10.49 -12.06
N GLU A 129 -3.36 -10.94 -13.17
CA GLU A 129 -3.87 -10.03 -14.21
C GLU A 129 -5.06 -9.17 -13.72
N LYS A 130 -5.86 -9.69 -12.77
CA LYS A 130 -7.14 -9.06 -12.35
C LYS A 130 -7.00 -8.25 -11.07
N VAL A 131 -6.01 -8.56 -10.23
CA VAL A 131 -5.84 -7.96 -8.91
C VAL A 131 -4.63 -7.05 -8.92
N SER A 132 -4.81 -5.81 -8.48
CA SER A 132 -3.64 -4.95 -8.23
C SER A 132 -2.99 -5.32 -6.90
N THR A 133 -1.69 -5.53 -6.88
CA THR A 133 -0.92 -5.88 -5.68
C THR A 133 -0.04 -4.71 -5.22
N SER A 134 0.36 -4.73 -3.96
CA SER A 134 1.30 -3.75 -3.40
C SER A 134 2.21 -4.49 -2.43
N MET A 135 3.51 -4.21 -2.51
CA MET A 135 4.52 -4.81 -1.66
C MET A 135 5.20 -3.71 -0.85
N THR A 136 5.01 -3.73 0.47
CA THR A 136 5.67 -2.80 1.40
C THR A 136 7.08 -3.31 1.70
N ILE A 137 7.97 -3.14 0.73
CA ILE A 137 9.35 -3.63 0.75
C ILE A 137 10.30 -2.55 0.21
N ASN A 138 11.49 -2.45 0.80
CA ASN A 138 12.48 -1.41 0.47
C ASN A 138 13.83 -2.04 0.09
N ALA A 139 14.68 -2.37 1.06
CA ALA A 139 16.08 -2.77 0.78
C ALA A 139 16.21 -3.96 -0.20
N PRO A 140 15.45 -5.07 -0.07
CA PRO A 140 15.47 -6.16 -1.04
C PRO A 140 14.35 -6.06 -2.10
N ALA A 141 13.80 -4.87 -2.33
CA ALA A 141 12.67 -4.65 -3.25
C ALA A 141 12.88 -5.26 -4.64
N ALA A 142 14.07 -5.12 -5.22
CA ALA A 142 14.39 -5.67 -6.54
C ALA A 142 14.23 -7.20 -6.59
N ILE A 143 14.61 -7.89 -5.52
CA ILE A 143 14.50 -9.35 -5.43
C ILE A 143 13.03 -9.75 -5.32
N LEU A 144 12.28 -9.13 -4.41
CA LEU A 144 10.85 -9.45 -4.23
C LEU A 144 10.01 -9.09 -5.46
N MET A 145 10.39 -8.03 -6.20
CA MET A 145 9.77 -7.69 -7.49
C MET A 145 10.04 -8.76 -8.54
N LEU A 146 11.28 -9.25 -8.66
CA LEU A 146 11.61 -10.35 -9.56
C LEU A 146 10.81 -11.61 -9.21
N LEU A 147 10.73 -12.00 -7.93
CA LEU A 147 9.93 -13.16 -7.52
C LEU A 147 8.45 -12.99 -7.88
N TYR A 148 7.90 -11.79 -7.68
CA TYR A 148 6.52 -11.48 -8.05
C TYR A 148 6.27 -11.56 -9.57
N GLU A 149 7.21 -11.05 -10.38
CA GLU A 149 7.13 -11.15 -11.83
C GLU A 149 7.20 -12.59 -12.32
N LEU A 150 8.08 -13.42 -11.74
CA LEU A 150 8.18 -14.85 -12.07
C LEU A 150 6.88 -15.61 -11.77
N VAL A 151 6.20 -15.29 -10.66
CA VAL A 151 4.86 -15.86 -10.39
C VAL A 151 3.83 -15.37 -11.40
N GLY A 152 3.93 -14.12 -11.87
CA GLY A 152 3.13 -13.61 -12.97
C GLY A 152 3.36 -14.39 -14.27
N GLU A 153 4.62 -14.62 -14.62
CA GLU A 153 5.02 -15.38 -15.81
C GLU A 153 4.52 -16.82 -15.76
N GLU A 154 4.63 -17.50 -14.60
CA GLU A 154 4.10 -18.85 -14.40
C GLU A 154 2.57 -18.90 -14.59
N GLN A 155 1.86 -17.84 -14.20
CA GLN A 155 0.42 -17.69 -14.46
C GLN A 155 0.09 -17.28 -15.91
N GLY A 156 1.08 -17.07 -16.77
CA GLY A 156 0.91 -16.60 -18.15
C GLY A 156 0.60 -15.11 -18.27
N VAL A 157 0.91 -14.31 -17.23
CA VAL A 157 0.69 -12.86 -17.19
C VAL A 157 2.01 -12.16 -17.51
N PRO A 158 2.13 -11.48 -18.68
CA PRO A 158 3.35 -10.76 -19.02
C PRO A 158 3.51 -9.54 -18.12
N SER A 159 4.76 -9.11 -17.87
CA SER A 159 5.09 -8.10 -16.86
C SER A 159 4.38 -6.76 -17.09
N GLU A 160 4.15 -6.35 -18.34
CA GLU A 160 3.43 -5.11 -18.67
C GLU A 160 1.95 -5.11 -18.27
N LYS A 161 1.37 -6.28 -17.95
CA LYS A 161 -0.01 -6.41 -17.45
C LYS A 161 -0.09 -6.48 -15.94
N LEU A 162 1.03 -6.65 -15.24
CA LEU A 162 1.06 -6.66 -13.79
C LEU A 162 0.82 -5.25 -13.27
N ARG A 163 -0.23 -5.08 -12.48
CA ARG A 163 -0.60 -3.78 -11.90
C ARG A 163 -0.24 -3.77 -10.42
N GLY A 164 0.66 -2.89 -10.01
CA GLY A 164 0.97 -2.83 -8.59
C GLY A 164 1.91 -1.71 -8.17
N THR A 165 2.44 -1.86 -6.97
CA THR A 165 3.36 -0.90 -6.38
C THR A 165 4.36 -1.64 -5.50
N VAL A 166 5.63 -1.31 -5.67
CA VAL A 166 6.68 -1.58 -4.68
C VAL A 166 6.97 -0.27 -3.95
N GLN A 167 7.20 -0.29 -2.63
CA GLN A 167 7.34 0.93 -1.84
C GLN A 167 8.57 1.78 -2.23
N ASN A 168 9.65 1.14 -2.71
CA ASN A 168 10.90 1.75 -3.18
C ASN A 168 10.73 3.06 -3.96
#